data_AF-A0A0Q9I979-F1
#
_entry.id   AF-A0A0Q9I979-F1
#
_cell.length_a   1.000
_cell.length_b   1.000
_cell.length_c   1.000
_cell.angle_alpha   90.00
_cell.angle_beta   90.00
_cell.angle_gamma   90.00
#
_symmetry.space_group_name_H-M   'P 1'
#
loop_
_entity.id
_entity.type
_entity.pdbx_description
1 polymer ?
#
loop_
_entity_poly.entity_id
_entity_poly.type
_entity_poly.pdbx_seq_one_letter_code
_entity_poly.pdbx_strand_id
1 'polypeptide(L)'
;MFYRTDAMLYGALAMLAYASTGDLDRGNLRAAQRGDINSGNAYTLTFKKLAGITAFNKNSAVVQAITGFVPGLGLNPAQGHYKNCCVNVGDLDMVVEASVGSGAFIDEIHVGDWIVAQTQESMLSALANNPRIPYTNPGAGILTNAVDTFMQRGVAAGVVATDLPADGEEFVSEYQIRVDLVENIPASQRCNRIAPDIRVDFRYAGAFHYGSASIIMRF
;
A
#
# COMPACT_ATOMS: atom_id res chain seq x y z
N MET A 1 -6.90 14.21 -7.79
CA MET A 1 -6.99 15.33 -8.78
C MET A 1 -5.93 16.36 -8.42
N PHE A 2 -5.18 16.94 -9.36
CA PHE A 2 -4.10 17.90 -9.06
C PHE A 2 -4.58 19.34 -9.24
N TYR A 3 -4.39 20.18 -8.23
CA TYR A 3 -4.68 21.61 -8.30
C TYR A 3 -3.46 22.38 -8.84
N ARG A 4 -3.69 23.20 -9.86
CA ARG A 4 -2.67 24.04 -10.50
C ARG A 4 -3.28 25.38 -10.90
N THR A 5 -2.48 26.42 -10.85
CA THR A 5 -2.83 27.74 -11.40
C THR A 5 -2.34 27.93 -12.83
N ASP A 6 -1.34 27.16 -13.25
CA ASP A 6 -0.81 27.15 -14.61
C ASP A 6 -1.30 25.91 -15.36
N ALA A 7 -1.92 26.11 -16.53
CA ALA A 7 -2.43 25.04 -17.38
C ALA A 7 -1.33 24.16 -18.01
N MET A 8 -0.07 24.60 -17.99
CA MET A 8 1.08 23.85 -18.51
C MET A 8 1.68 22.90 -17.46
N LEU A 9 1.28 22.97 -16.19
CA LEU A 9 1.82 22.11 -15.12
C LEU A 9 1.06 20.78 -15.01
N TYR A 10 1.63 19.70 -15.53
CA TYR A 10 0.98 18.38 -15.50
C TYR A 10 1.31 17.58 -14.23
N GLY A 11 0.92 18.12 -13.06
CA GLY A 11 1.24 17.52 -11.77
C GLY A 11 0.75 16.08 -11.59
N ALA A 12 -0.44 15.75 -12.10
CA ALA A 12 -0.93 14.37 -12.06
C ALA A 12 -0.06 13.39 -12.86
N LEU A 13 0.44 13.80 -14.03
CA LEU A 13 1.35 12.99 -14.84
C LEU A 13 2.72 12.84 -14.15
N ALA A 14 3.22 13.90 -13.54
CA ALA A 14 4.47 13.86 -12.79
C ALA A 14 4.38 12.95 -11.55
N MET A 15 3.25 12.95 -10.84
CA MET A 15 2.99 12.01 -9.74
C MET A 15 2.93 10.57 -10.24
N LEU A 16 2.25 10.32 -11.37
CA LEU A 16 2.22 8.99 -11.98
C LEU A 16 3.63 8.53 -12.40
N ALA A 17 4.42 9.42 -13.00
CA ALA A 17 5.79 9.13 -13.38
C ALA A 17 6.63 8.75 -12.15
N TYR A 18 6.49 9.49 -11.03
CA TYR A 18 7.15 9.11 -9.77
C TYR A 18 6.68 7.73 -9.28
N ALA A 19 5.37 7.50 -9.22
CA ALA A 19 4.80 6.22 -8.79
C ALA A 19 5.32 5.04 -9.63
N SER A 20 5.47 5.24 -10.94
CA SER A 20 5.99 4.21 -11.87
C SER A 20 7.45 3.82 -11.64
N THR A 21 8.20 4.58 -10.84
CA THR A 21 9.58 4.21 -10.46
C THR A 21 9.61 3.24 -9.27
N GLY A 22 8.52 3.14 -8.51
CA GLY A 22 8.40 2.19 -7.41
C GLY A 22 8.11 0.79 -7.95
N ASP A 23 9.12 -0.08 -7.98
CA ASP A 23 8.99 -1.47 -8.44
C ASP A 23 8.85 -2.42 -7.24
N LEU A 24 7.62 -2.73 -6.86
CA LEU A 24 7.31 -3.58 -5.70
C LEU A 24 7.82 -5.03 -5.87
N ASP A 25 8.14 -5.47 -7.09
CA ASP A 25 8.64 -6.83 -7.36
C ASP A 25 10.14 -6.98 -7.09
N ARG A 26 10.89 -5.88 -6.93
CA ARG A 26 12.34 -5.90 -6.63
C ARG A 26 12.68 -5.90 -5.15
N GLY A 27 11.71 -6.15 -4.27
CA GLY A 27 11.93 -6.24 -2.83
C GLY A 27 12.94 -7.31 -2.43
N ASN A 28 13.69 -7.06 -1.35
CA ASN A 28 14.67 -7.97 -0.80
C ASN A 28 14.21 -8.51 0.56
N LEU A 29 13.72 -9.75 0.57
CA LEU A 29 13.20 -10.41 1.76
C LEU A 29 14.20 -10.44 2.93
N ARG A 30 15.48 -10.68 2.65
CA ARG A 30 16.52 -10.74 3.69
C ARG A 30 16.82 -9.38 4.30
N ALA A 31 16.67 -8.31 3.52
CA ALA A 31 16.78 -6.96 4.04
C ALA A 31 15.54 -6.61 4.89
N ALA A 32 14.34 -6.98 4.43
CA ALA A 32 13.08 -6.72 5.10
C ALA A 32 13.02 -7.40 6.48
N GLN A 33 13.42 -8.66 6.56
CA GLN A 33 13.49 -9.42 7.82
C GLN A 33 14.49 -8.83 8.83
N ARG A 34 15.43 -7.99 8.39
CA ARG A 34 16.36 -7.26 9.27
C ARG A 34 15.83 -5.89 9.68
N GLY A 35 14.60 -5.53 9.28
CA GLY A 35 13.99 -4.23 9.55
C GLY A 35 14.54 -3.09 8.67
N ASP A 36 15.17 -3.38 7.53
CA ASP A 36 15.62 -2.33 6.62
C ASP A 36 14.40 -1.69 5.92
N ILE A 37 14.15 -0.41 6.19
CA ILE A 37 13.05 0.35 5.59
C ILE A 37 13.21 0.46 4.07
N ASN A 38 14.44 0.39 3.55
CA ASN A 38 14.72 0.38 2.10
C ASN A 38 14.75 -1.03 1.51
N SER A 39 14.34 -2.04 2.28
CA SER A 39 14.31 -3.43 1.81
C SER A 39 13.42 -3.64 0.60
N GLY A 40 12.40 -2.78 0.42
CA GLY A 40 11.56 -2.77 -0.75
C GLY A 40 11.28 -1.38 -1.26
N ASN A 41 10.79 -1.31 -2.50
CA ASN A 41 10.47 -0.05 -3.18
C ASN A 41 9.09 0.49 -2.77
N ALA A 42 8.56 0.13 -1.60
CA ALA A 42 7.38 0.77 -1.02
C ALA A 42 7.67 2.27 -0.88
N TYR A 43 6.66 3.09 -1.19
CA TYR A 43 6.82 4.54 -1.24
C TYR A 43 5.54 5.23 -0.80
N THR A 44 5.69 6.48 -0.38
CA THR A 44 4.60 7.47 -0.38
C THR A 44 4.92 8.55 -1.39
N LEU A 45 3.88 9.10 -2.01
CA LEU A 45 3.99 10.27 -2.90
C LEU A 45 3.99 11.59 -2.13
N THR A 46 3.50 11.59 -0.89
CA THR A 46 3.57 12.76 -0.02
C THR A 46 5.02 13.10 0.29
N PHE A 47 5.32 14.39 0.40
CA PHE A 47 6.66 14.94 0.61
C PHE A 47 7.63 14.81 -0.58
N LYS A 48 7.22 14.23 -1.70
CA LYS A 48 8.11 14.02 -2.85
C LYS A 48 8.18 15.26 -3.74
N LYS A 49 9.37 15.55 -4.25
CA LYS A 49 9.57 16.58 -5.27
C LYS A 49 9.22 16.00 -6.64
N LEU A 50 8.38 16.71 -7.38
CA LEU A 50 8.00 16.32 -8.74
C LEU A 50 8.87 17.05 -9.76
N ALA A 51 9.41 16.31 -10.73
CA ALA A 51 10.17 16.89 -11.83
C ALA A 51 9.28 17.81 -12.68
N GLY A 52 9.73 19.03 -12.94
CA GLY A 52 9.02 19.99 -13.78
C GLY A 52 7.77 20.61 -13.17
N ILE A 53 7.49 20.38 -11.88
CA ILE A 53 6.35 21.00 -11.19
C ILE A 53 6.84 22.08 -10.24
N THR A 54 6.37 23.29 -10.44
CA THR A 54 6.65 24.42 -9.54
C THR A 54 5.68 24.43 -8.36
N ALA A 55 6.15 24.89 -7.20
CA ALA A 55 5.33 25.01 -6.00
C ALA A 55 4.18 26.01 -6.16
N PHE A 56 3.02 25.62 -5.64
CA PHE A 56 1.84 26.44 -5.43
C PHE A 56 2.01 27.21 -4.11
N ASN A 57 2.65 28.38 -4.19
CA ASN A 57 2.99 29.23 -3.05
C ASN A 57 1.78 30.03 -2.52
N LYS A 58 0.79 29.33 -1.97
CA LYS A 58 -0.33 29.95 -1.23
C LYS A 58 -0.21 29.72 0.27
N ASN A 59 -0.97 30.50 1.03
CA ASN A 59 -1.04 30.32 2.48
C ASN A 59 -1.61 28.93 2.84
N SER A 60 -1.31 28.48 4.05
CA SER A 60 -1.74 27.17 4.55
C SER A 60 -3.26 27.00 4.55
N ALA A 61 -4.03 28.06 4.78
CA ALA A 61 -5.49 28.00 4.75
C ALA A 61 -6.05 27.65 3.37
N VAL A 62 -5.47 28.19 2.28
CA VAL A 62 -5.86 27.86 0.91
C VAL A 62 -5.42 26.44 0.56
N VAL A 63 -4.23 26.02 0.98
CA VAL A 63 -3.76 24.63 0.80
C VAL A 63 -4.70 23.66 1.51
N GLN A 64 -5.07 23.94 2.76
CA GLN A 64 -6.03 23.15 3.52
C GLN A 64 -7.41 23.09 2.84
N ALA A 65 -7.92 24.20 2.31
CA ALA A 65 -9.20 24.21 1.58
C ALA A 65 -9.17 23.38 0.29
N ILE A 66 -7.99 23.18 -0.30
CA ILE A 66 -7.79 22.35 -1.51
C ILE A 66 -7.66 20.88 -1.11
N THR A 67 -6.75 20.58 -0.19
CA THR A 67 -6.37 19.21 0.18
C THR A 67 -7.35 18.57 1.15
N GLY A 68 -7.92 19.35 2.06
CA GLY A 68 -8.74 18.89 3.17
C GLY A 68 -7.94 18.39 4.37
N PHE A 69 -6.61 18.56 4.36
CA PHE A 69 -5.76 18.08 5.45
C PHE A 69 -5.79 19.01 6.66
N VAL A 70 -6.09 18.43 7.82
CA VAL A 70 -6.04 19.11 9.11
C VAL A 70 -4.94 18.48 9.96
N PRO A 71 -3.97 19.28 10.48
CA PRO A 71 -2.93 18.78 11.38
C PRO A 71 -3.52 17.97 12.54
N GLY A 72 -3.03 16.73 12.72
CA GLY A 72 -3.48 15.81 13.76
C GLY A 72 -4.80 15.07 13.49
N LEU A 73 -5.61 15.47 12.49
CA LEU A 73 -6.83 14.77 12.10
C LEU A 73 -6.74 14.09 10.73
N GLY A 74 -5.84 14.54 9.85
CA GLY A 74 -5.70 14.00 8.49
C GLY A 74 -6.70 14.59 7.51
N LEU A 75 -7.03 13.82 6.46
CA LEU A 75 -7.91 14.22 5.37
C LEU A 75 -9.38 14.27 5.80
N ASN A 76 -9.99 15.46 5.72
CA ASN A 76 -11.38 15.69 6.10
C ASN A 76 -12.18 16.31 4.92
N PRO A 77 -13.28 15.66 4.47
CA PRO A 77 -14.04 16.14 3.33
C PRO A 77 -14.84 17.41 3.63
N ALA A 78 -15.04 17.74 4.91
CA ALA A 78 -15.66 19.01 5.32
C ALA A 78 -14.69 20.20 5.25
N GLN A 79 -13.37 19.93 5.15
CA GLN A 79 -12.32 20.95 5.21
C GLN A 79 -11.65 21.19 3.84
N GLY A 80 -11.91 20.33 2.85
CA GLY A 80 -11.40 20.50 1.50
C GLY A 80 -11.88 19.42 0.53
N HIS A 81 -11.18 19.24 -0.58
CA HIS A 81 -11.68 18.50 -1.74
C HIS A 81 -10.80 17.33 -2.19
N TYR A 82 -9.88 16.85 -1.33
CA TYR A 82 -8.95 15.76 -1.65
C TYR A 82 -8.18 16.01 -2.96
N LYS A 83 -7.77 17.26 -3.15
CA LYS A 83 -6.95 17.66 -4.29
C LYS A 83 -5.50 17.77 -3.84
N ASN A 84 -4.61 17.32 -4.70
CA ASN A 84 -3.16 17.36 -4.45
C ASN A 84 -2.59 18.66 -4.98
N CYS A 85 -1.62 19.22 -4.29
CA CYS A 85 -0.83 20.36 -4.75
C CYS A 85 0.64 20.18 -4.37
N CYS A 86 1.53 20.87 -5.09
CA CYS A 86 2.92 21.00 -4.70
C CYS A 86 3.07 22.28 -3.87
N VAL A 87 3.74 22.28 -2.73
CA VAL A 87 4.02 23.48 -1.92
C VAL A 87 5.52 23.60 -1.67
N ASN A 88 5.97 24.80 -1.35
CA ASN A 88 7.34 25.03 -0.88
C ASN A 88 7.32 25.29 0.63
N VAL A 89 8.07 24.51 1.39
CA VAL A 89 8.29 24.76 2.83
C VAL A 89 9.79 24.79 3.06
N GLY A 90 10.32 25.98 3.36
CA GLY A 90 11.75 26.15 3.66
C GLY A 90 12.66 25.66 2.53
N ASP A 91 12.40 26.09 1.29
CA ASP A 91 13.13 25.71 0.07
C ASP A 91 12.98 24.24 -0.36
N LEU A 92 12.12 23.48 0.30
CA LEU A 92 11.75 22.12 -0.09
C LEU A 92 10.42 22.13 -0.85
N ASP A 93 10.48 21.90 -2.16
CA ASP A 93 9.30 21.66 -3.00
C ASP A 93 8.78 20.24 -2.80
N MET A 94 7.50 20.11 -2.44
CA MET A 94 6.92 18.80 -2.10
C MET A 94 5.46 18.68 -2.46
N VAL A 95 5.01 17.47 -2.80
CA VAL A 95 3.59 17.11 -2.90
C VAL A 95 2.97 17.02 -1.51
N VAL A 96 1.76 17.54 -1.39
CA VAL A 96 0.94 17.46 -0.19
C VAL A 96 -0.22 16.48 -0.43
N GLU A 97 -0.48 15.65 0.59
CA GLU A 97 -1.48 14.58 0.72
C GLU A 97 -1.39 13.38 -0.20
N ALA A 98 -1.15 13.59 -1.50
CA ALA A 98 -1.13 12.52 -2.49
C ALA A 98 -2.31 11.53 -2.40
N SER A 99 -3.53 12.07 -2.29
CA SER A 99 -4.76 11.29 -2.18
C SER A 99 -5.51 11.17 -3.50
N VAL A 100 -6.40 10.18 -3.57
CA VAL A 100 -7.38 10.00 -4.64
C VAL A 100 -8.74 10.58 -4.23
N GLY A 101 -9.71 10.60 -5.15
CA GLY A 101 -11.02 11.21 -4.91
C GLY A 101 -11.84 10.56 -3.78
N SER A 102 -11.52 9.32 -3.40
CA SER A 102 -12.14 8.63 -2.25
C SER A 102 -11.55 9.06 -0.90
N GLY A 103 -10.43 9.79 -0.88
CA GLY A 103 -9.66 10.10 0.33
C GLY A 103 -8.60 9.06 0.69
N ALA A 104 -8.54 7.91 0.00
CA ALA A 104 -7.43 6.96 0.11
C ALA A 104 -6.13 7.56 -0.45
N PHE A 105 -4.99 7.07 0.02
CA PHE A 105 -3.69 7.50 -0.49
C PHE A 105 -3.33 6.74 -1.77
N ILE A 106 -2.56 7.38 -2.66
CA ILE A 106 -2.24 6.77 -3.97
C ILE A 106 -1.37 5.51 -3.82
N ASP A 107 -0.47 5.47 -2.85
CA ASP A 107 0.34 4.30 -2.52
C ASP A 107 -0.52 3.13 -2.03
N GLU A 108 -1.55 3.38 -1.22
CA GLU A 108 -2.51 2.36 -0.78
C GLU A 108 -3.26 1.74 -1.97
N ILE A 109 -3.72 2.58 -2.92
CA ILE A 109 -4.39 2.09 -4.14
C ILE A 109 -3.43 1.26 -5.00
N HIS A 110 -2.21 1.75 -5.23
CA HIS A 110 -1.22 1.05 -6.04
C HIS A 110 -0.87 -0.32 -5.43
N VAL A 111 -0.65 -0.37 -4.12
CA VAL A 111 -0.40 -1.60 -3.39
C VAL A 111 -1.59 -2.55 -3.47
N GLY A 112 -2.82 -2.04 -3.31
CA GLY A 112 -4.04 -2.84 -3.44
C GLY A 112 -4.18 -3.48 -4.83
N ASP A 113 -3.98 -2.70 -5.88
CA ASP A 113 -4.03 -3.18 -7.27
C ASP A 113 -2.91 -4.21 -7.54
N TRP A 114 -1.70 -3.95 -7.04
CA TRP A 114 -0.56 -4.86 -7.16
C TRP A 114 -0.81 -6.20 -6.45
N ILE A 115 -1.36 -6.19 -5.23
CA ILE A 115 -1.71 -7.40 -4.47
C ILE A 115 -2.73 -8.25 -5.22
N VAL A 116 -3.79 -7.62 -5.75
CA VAL A 116 -4.83 -8.34 -6.50
C VAL A 116 -4.25 -8.94 -7.78
N ALA A 117 -3.49 -8.16 -8.55
CA ALA A 117 -2.89 -8.61 -9.81
C ALA A 117 -1.93 -9.79 -9.59
N GLN A 118 -1.01 -9.66 -8.63
CA GLN A 118 -0.01 -10.70 -8.37
C GLN A 118 -0.61 -11.96 -7.75
N THR A 119 -1.64 -11.82 -6.89
CA THR A 119 -2.35 -12.99 -6.35
C THR A 119 -3.05 -13.75 -7.47
N GLN A 120 -3.73 -13.04 -8.38
CA GLN A 120 -4.38 -13.65 -9.54
C GLN A 120 -3.37 -14.33 -10.47
N GLU A 121 -2.23 -13.69 -10.75
CA GLU A 121 -1.16 -14.25 -11.57
C GLU A 121 -0.58 -15.53 -10.93
N SER A 122 -0.29 -15.49 -9.63
CA SER A 122 0.26 -16.64 -8.90
C SER A 122 -0.72 -17.82 -8.88
N MET A 123 -2.01 -17.56 -8.61
CA MET A 123 -3.04 -18.60 -8.64
C MET A 123 -3.26 -19.17 -10.04
N LEU A 124 -3.29 -18.32 -11.07
CA LEU A 124 -3.41 -18.75 -12.46
C LEU A 124 -2.21 -19.61 -12.88
N SER A 125 -1.00 -19.19 -12.51
CA SER A 125 0.24 -19.94 -12.75
C SER A 125 0.19 -21.32 -12.09
N ALA A 126 -0.27 -21.41 -10.83
CA ALA A 126 -0.46 -22.68 -10.15
C ALA A 126 -1.46 -23.58 -10.88
N LEU A 127 -2.58 -23.04 -11.34
CA LEU A 127 -3.60 -23.79 -12.09
C LEU A 127 -3.09 -24.25 -13.48
N ALA A 128 -2.35 -23.40 -14.19
CA ALA A 128 -1.89 -23.67 -15.54
C ALA A 128 -0.71 -24.65 -15.60
N ASN A 129 0.19 -24.59 -14.61
CA ASN A 129 1.40 -25.44 -14.59
C ASN A 129 1.17 -26.85 -14.04
N ASN A 130 0.00 -27.12 -13.44
CA ASN A 130 -0.37 -28.45 -12.98
C ASN A 130 -1.33 -29.09 -14.00
N PRO A 131 -1.16 -30.37 -14.37
CA PRO A 131 -2.14 -31.07 -15.24
C PRO A 131 -3.55 -31.03 -14.67
N ARG A 132 -3.64 -30.99 -13.34
CA ARG A 132 -4.85 -30.83 -12.54
C ARG A 132 -4.45 -30.44 -11.13
N ILE A 133 -5.20 -29.54 -10.51
CA ILE A 133 -5.24 -29.39 -9.05
C ILE A 133 -6.43 -30.21 -8.52
N PRO A 134 -6.21 -31.30 -7.76
CA PRO A 134 -7.30 -32.10 -7.23
C PRO A 134 -8.16 -31.31 -6.23
N TYR A 135 -9.48 -31.55 -6.21
CA TYR A 135 -10.37 -30.99 -5.20
C TYR A 135 -10.23 -31.75 -3.87
N THR A 136 -9.08 -31.61 -3.23
CA THR A 136 -8.70 -32.24 -1.96
C THR A 136 -7.95 -31.21 -1.11
N ASN A 137 -7.86 -31.43 0.20
CA ASN A 137 -7.11 -30.52 1.09
C ASN A 137 -5.65 -30.30 0.62
N PRO A 138 -4.90 -31.32 0.15
CA PRO A 138 -3.59 -31.10 -0.48
C PRO A 138 -3.65 -30.22 -1.74
N GLY A 139 -4.68 -30.35 -2.58
CA GLY A 139 -4.85 -29.50 -3.76
C GLY A 139 -5.19 -28.06 -3.42
N ALA A 140 -6.04 -27.83 -2.41
CA ALA A 140 -6.26 -26.49 -1.84
C ALA A 140 -4.94 -25.91 -1.30
N GLY A 141 -4.10 -26.73 -0.66
CA GLY A 141 -2.76 -26.35 -0.21
C GLY A 141 -1.84 -25.85 -1.32
N ILE A 142 -1.96 -26.37 -2.56
CA ILE A 142 -1.19 -25.86 -3.71
C ILE A 142 -1.58 -24.40 -4.00
N LEU A 143 -2.88 -24.09 -3.97
CA LEU A 143 -3.37 -22.71 -4.18
C LEU A 143 -2.96 -21.80 -3.02
N THR A 144 -3.08 -22.27 -1.78
CA THR A 144 -2.63 -21.55 -0.58
C THR A 144 -1.14 -21.22 -0.65
N ASN A 145 -0.30 -22.16 -1.09
CA ASN A 145 1.15 -21.94 -1.24
C ASN A 145 1.48 -20.90 -2.32
N ALA A 146 0.67 -20.81 -3.38
CA ALA A 146 0.82 -19.79 -4.41
C ALA A 146 0.57 -18.38 -3.83
N VAL A 147 -0.44 -18.26 -2.96
CA VAL A 147 -0.73 -17.03 -2.21
C VAL A 147 0.38 -16.72 -1.19
N ASP A 148 0.85 -17.72 -0.45
CA ASP A 148 1.95 -17.57 0.52
C ASP A 148 3.24 -17.04 -0.13
N THR A 149 3.60 -17.60 -1.30
CA THR A 149 4.77 -17.14 -2.07
C THR A 149 4.66 -15.65 -2.43
N PHE A 150 3.47 -15.17 -2.75
CA PHE A 150 3.24 -13.75 -3.00
C PHE A 150 3.32 -12.92 -1.71
N MET A 151 2.74 -13.38 -0.60
CA MET A 151 2.78 -12.64 0.66
C MET A 151 4.22 -12.44 1.17
N GLN A 152 5.10 -13.42 0.97
CA GLN A 152 6.53 -13.26 1.22
C GLN A 152 7.16 -12.14 0.36
N ARG A 153 6.70 -11.94 -0.89
CA ARG A 153 7.10 -10.78 -1.70
C ARG A 153 6.54 -9.48 -1.14
N GLY A 154 5.32 -9.47 -0.62
CA GLY A 154 4.74 -8.32 0.07
C GLY A 154 5.57 -7.89 1.29
N VAL A 155 6.07 -8.85 2.08
CA VAL A 155 7.02 -8.59 3.17
C VAL A 155 8.33 -8.03 2.61
N ALA A 156 8.90 -8.66 1.58
CA ALA A 156 10.12 -8.19 0.91
C ALA A 156 9.99 -6.78 0.31
N ALA A 157 8.80 -6.41 -0.15
CA ALA A 157 8.50 -5.11 -0.73
C ALA A 157 8.33 -4.01 0.33
N GLY A 158 8.30 -4.35 1.63
CA GLY A 158 8.03 -3.39 2.71
C GLY A 158 6.56 -2.97 2.80
N VAL A 159 5.66 -3.72 2.14
CA VAL A 159 4.22 -3.45 2.12
C VAL A 159 3.53 -3.99 3.36
N VAL A 160 3.96 -5.17 3.82
CA VAL A 160 3.43 -5.82 5.02
C VAL A 160 4.20 -5.30 6.23
N ALA A 161 3.49 -4.86 7.27
CA ALA A 161 4.10 -4.40 8.51
C ALA A 161 4.77 -5.58 9.23
N THR A 162 6.05 -5.41 9.57
CA THR A 162 6.86 -6.47 10.20
C THR A 162 7.09 -6.22 11.70
N ASP A 163 6.42 -5.23 12.29
CA ASP A 163 6.70 -4.84 13.68
C ASP A 163 6.39 -6.01 14.62
N LEU A 164 7.46 -6.59 15.16
CA LEU A 164 7.41 -7.57 16.24
C LEU A 164 6.74 -6.91 17.45
N PRO A 165 5.84 -7.58 18.17
CA PRO A 165 5.38 -7.06 19.44
C PRO A 165 6.56 -6.83 20.39
N ALA A 166 6.38 -5.91 21.34
CA ALA A 166 7.35 -5.69 22.41
C ALA A 166 7.65 -6.99 23.16
N ASP A 167 8.88 -7.12 23.67
CA ASP A 167 9.37 -8.27 24.42
C ASP A 167 8.30 -8.84 25.38
N GLY A 168 7.77 -10.02 25.05
CA GLY A 168 6.85 -10.77 25.91
C GLY A 168 5.49 -11.14 25.33
N GLU A 169 5.08 -10.63 24.16
CA GLU A 169 3.88 -11.12 23.47
C GLU A 169 4.20 -12.15 22.39
N GLU A 170 3.21 -13.01 22.11
CA GLU A 170 3.27 -14.09 21.12
C GLU A 170 3.72 -13.54 19.75
N PHE A 171 4.62 -14.25 19.07
CA PHE A 171 5.02 -13.92 17.70
C PHE A 171 3.77 -13.90 16.80
N VAL A 172 3.27 -12.72 16.48
CA VAL A 172 2.22 -12.56 15.48
C VAL A 172 2.90 -12.60 14.11
N SER A 173 2.56 -13.60 13.29
CA SER A 173 3.04 -13.67 11.91
C SER A 173 2.59 -12.41 11.15
N GLU A 174 3.45 -11.93 10.25
CA GLU A 174 3.24 -10.70 9.46
C GLU A 174 1.92 -10.72 8.65
N TYR A 175 1.49 -11.93 8.29
CA TYR A 175 0.21 -12.20 7.67
C TYR A 175 -0.33 -13.59 8.08
N GLN A 176 -1.64 -13.79 7.96
CA GLN A 176 -2.31 -15.06 8.25
C GLN A 176 -3.10 -15.51 7.03
N ILE A 177 -2.86 -16.73 6.58
CA ILE A 177 -3.64 -17.34 5.50
C ILE A 177 -4.58 -18.39 6.09
N ARG A 178 -5.87 -18.28 5.80
CA ARG A 178 -6.91 -19.21 6.24
C ARG A 178 -7.61 -19.78 5.02
N VAL A 179 -7.76 -21.10 4.99
CA VAL A 179 -8.52 -21.81 3.97
C VAL A 179 -9.43 -22.82 4.65
N ASP A 180 -10.69 -22.86 4.22
CA ASP A 180 -11.63 -23.85 4.73
C ASP A 180 -11.31 -25.24 4.16
N LEU A 181 -11.52 -26.27 4.98
CA LEU A 181 -11.37 -27.64 4.54
C LEU A 181 -12.37 -27.94 3.41
N VAL A 182 -11.92 -28.71 2.41
CA VAL A 182 -12.70 -29.07 1.22
C VAL A 182 -14.03 -29.75 1.57
N GLU A 183 -14.05 -30.54 2.64
CA GLU A 183 -15.25 -31.18 3.19
C GLU A 183 -16.30 -30.17 3.69
N ASN A 184 -15.89 -29.00 4.17
CA ASN A 184 -16.77 -27.97 4.71
C ASN A 184 -17.40 -27.08 3.61
N ILE A 185 -16.93 -27.19 2.37
CA ILE A 185 -17.46 -26.43 1.23
C ILE A 185 -18.80 -27.01 0.75
N PRO A 186 -19.82 -26.18 0.45
CA PRO A 186 -21.10 -26.65 -0.06
C PRO A 186 -20.95 -27.53 -1.31
N ALA A 187 -21.70 -28.64 -1.38
CA ALA A 187 -21.63 -29.58 -2.49
C ALA A 187 -21.89 -28.91 -3.87
N SER A 188 -22.74 -27.88 -3.91
CA SER A 188 -22.99 -27.08 -5.12
C SER A 188 -21.72 -26.41 -5.66
N GLN A 189 -20.91 -25.82 -4.78
CA GLN A 189 -19.62 -25.22 -5.18
C GLN A 189 -18.60 -26.28 -5.60
N ARG A 190 -18.56 -27.43 -4.90
CA ARG A 190 -17.68 -28.55 -5.26
C ARG A 190 -18.00 -29.13 -6.63
N CYS A 191 -19.29 -29.33 -6.93
CA CYS A 191 -19.76 -29.79 -8.24
C CYS A 191 -19.37 -28.79 -9.35
N ASN A 192 -19.41 -27.50 -9.04
CA ASN A 192 -18.98 -26.42 -9.94
C ASN A 192 -17.46 -26.21 -9.96
N ARG A 193 -16.69 -27.01 -9.21
CA ARG A 193 -15.22 -26.95 -9.13
C ARG A 193 -14.69 -25.60 -8.67
N ILE A 194 -15.42 -24.92 -7.80
CA ILE A 194 -15.03 -23.64 -7.22
C ILE A 194 -14.15 -23.93 -6.00
N ALA A 195 -12.91 -23.42 -6.02
CA ALA A 195 -11.96 -23.57 -4.92
C ALA A 195 -12.53 -22.96 -3.61
N PRO A 196 -12.13 -23.50 -2.44
CA PRO A 196 -12.38 -22.86 -1.15
C PRO A 196 -11.93 -21.39 -1.16
N ASP A 197 -12.61 -20.55 -0.38
CA ASP A 197 -12.18 -19.18 -0.16
C ASP A 197 -10.84 -19.17 0.58
N ILE A 198 -9.83 -18.49 0.01
CA ILE A 198 -8.49 -18.34 0.60
C ILE A 198 -8.43 -16.92 1.15
N ARG A 199 -8.48 -16.79 2.46
CA ARG A 199 -8.47 -15.51 3.17
C ARG A 199 -7.06 -15.18 3.61
N VAL A 200 -6.63 -13.96 3.32
CA VAL A 200 -5.34 -13.44 3.78
C VAL A 200 -5.60 -12.20 4.62
N ASP A 201 -5.13 -12.23 5.86
CA ASP A 201 -5.18 -11.10 6.77
C ASP A 201 -3.76 -10.61 7.03
N PHE A 202 -3.47 -9.34 6.75
CA PHE A 202 -2.17 -8.72 6.99
C PHE A 202 -2.36 -7.25 7.38
N ARG A 203 -1.35 -6.68 8.04
CA ARG A 203 -1.33 -5.24 8.33
C ARG A 203 -0.53 -4.51 7.25
N TYR A 204 -1.14 -3.52 6.61
CA TYR A 204 -0.42 -2.62 5.71
C TYR A 204 0.56 -1.74 6.51
N ALA A 205 1.80 -1.64 6.05
CA ALA A 205 2.84 -0.82 6.70
C ALA A 205 2.55 0.68 6.60
N GLY A 206 2.04 1.13 5.45
CA GLY A 206 1.65 2.52 5.21
C GLY A 206 2.78 3.53 5.37
N ALA A 207 2.40 4.81 5.45
CA ALA A 207 3.34 5.91 5.64
C ALA A 207 2.76 6.99 6.58
N PHE A 208 3.63 7.61 7.38
CA PHE A 208 3.24 8.76 8.20
C PHE A 208 3.20 10.03 7.35
N HIS A 209 2.06 10.72 7.35
CA HIS A 209 1.87 12.02 6.66
C HIS A 209 1.82 13.21 7.63
N TYR A 210 1.96 13.00 8.94
CA TYR A 210 2.00 14.04 9.96
C TYR A 210 2.80 13.59 11.19
N GLY A 211 3.51 14.51 11.83
CA GLY A 211 4.20 14.27 13.09
C GLY A 211 4.44 15.57 13.86
N SER A 212 4.46 15.48 15.19
CA SER A 212 4.78 16.59 16.08
C SER A 212 5.62 16.10 17.26
N ALA A 213 6.58 16.90 17.70
CA ALA A 213 7.44 16.59 18.85
C ALA A 213 7.27 17.63 19.96
N SER A 214 7.11 17.16 21.19
CA SER A 214 7.05 18.00 22.39
C SER A 214 8.40 17.98 23.10
N ILE A 215 9.01 19.15 23.30
CA ILE A 215 10.33 19.28 23.94
C ILE A 215 10.14 19.90 25.32
N ILE A 216 10.65 19.23 26.36
CA ILE A 216 10.67 19.73 27.73
C ILE A 216 12.12 20.02 28.11
N MET A 217 12.46 21.29 28.29
CA MET A 217 13.75 21.71 28.82
C MET A 217 13.68 21.76 30.36
N ARG A 218 14.61 21.07 31.03
CA ARG A 218 14.77 21.11 32.48
C ARG A 218 16.08 21.83 32.80
N PHE A 219 16.07 22.68 33.83
CA PHE A 219 17.24 23.33 34.40
C PHE A 219 17.74 22.55 35.62
#